data_AF-A0A7R9ZTD2-F1
#
_entry.id   AF-A0A7R9ZTD2-F1
#
_cell.length_a   1.000
_cell.length_b   1.000
_cell.length_c   1.000
_cell.angle_alpha   90.00
_cell.angle_beta   90.00
_cell.angle_gamma   90.00
#
_symmetry.space_group_name_H-M   'P 1'
#
loop_
_entity.id
_entity.type
_entity.pdbx_description
1 polymer ?
#
loop_
_entity_poly.entity_id
_entity_poly.type
_entity_poly.pdbx_seq_one_letter_code
_entity_poly.pdbx_strand_id
1 'polypeptide(L)'
;MSLGATHEFKTKALDAEQVVAELKDRSYSFAKEVWDSSKVSKITGAKRVQSNRGNFGRLPIAGKLDTPIHNNAWILTGLSSRGLLYHGIYGRTVATMMLQQQLQDHEKEGSD
;
A
#
# COMPACT_ATOMS: atom_id res chain seq x y z
N MET A 1 17.49 9.59 9.16
CA MET A 1 17.32 9.30 7.71
C MET A 1 16.83 7.87 7.56
N SER A 2 15.88 7.60 6.68
CA SER A 2 15.49 6.23 6.30
C SER A 2 16.10 5.89 4.95
N LEU A 3 16.75 4.73 4.85
CA LEU A 3 17.28 4.20 3.60
C LEU A 3 16.52 2.91 3.26
N GLY A 4 16.02 2.80 2.04
CA GLY A 4 15.20 1.68 1.64
C GLY A 4 14.67 1.82 0.21
N ALA A 5 13.87 0.87 -0.27
CA ALA A 5 13.54 -0.42 0.35
C ALA A 5 14.19 -1.58 -0.43
N THR A 6 14.33 -2.73 0.23
CA THR A 6 14.50 -4.01 -0.48
C THR A 6 13.21 -4.30 -1.24
N HIS A 7 13.33 -4.69 -2.52
CA HIS A 7 12.18 -5.03 -3.34
C HIS A 7 12.04 -6.55 -3.37
N GLU A 8 11.30 -7.08 -2.40
CA GLU A 8 11.13 -8.52 -2.25
C GLU A 8 9.92 -9.02 -3.07
N PHE A 9 10.20 -9.75 -4.15
CA PHE A 9 9.31 -10.80 -4.67
C PHE A 9 9.73 -12.18 -4.15
N LYS A 10 10.34 -12.23 -2.96
CA LYS A 10 10.83 -13.47 -2.33
C LYS A 10 9.75 -14.04 -1.40
N THR A 11 9.66 -15.36 -1.31
CA THR A 11 8.70 -16.05 -0.44
C THR A 11 9.08 -15.98 1.04
N LYS A 12 10.36 -15.76 1.34
CA LYS A 12 10.90 -15.56 2.68
C LYS A 12 11.46 -14.15 2.81
N ALA A 13 11.16 -13.50 3.94
CA ALA A 13 11.73 -12.21 4.28
C ALA A 13 13.24 -12.33 4.52
N LEU A 14 13.99 -11.31 4.14
CA LEU A 14 15.40 -11.20 4.48
C LEU A 14 15.57 -11.01 5.99
N ASP A 15 16.65 -11.55 6.53
CA ASP A 15 17.09 -11.21 7.89
C ASP A 15 17.75 -9.82 7.93
N ALA A 16 18.05 -9.35 9.15
CA ALA A 16 18.61 -8.02 9.38
C ALA A 16 19.95 -7.78 8.65
N GLU A 17 20.82 -8.78 8.63
CA GLU A 17 22.15 -8.67 8.01
C GLU A 17 22.04 -8.60 6.50
N GLN A 18 21.17 -9.45 5.93
CA GLN A 18 20.86 -9.46 4.51
C GLN A 18 20.24 -8.14 4.03
N VAL A 19 19.36 -7.53 4.83
CA VAL A 19 18.78 -6.21 4.51
C VAL A 19 19.88 -5.14 4.46
N VAL A 20 20.77 -5.10 5.45
CA VAL A 20 21.87 -4.11 5.49
C VAL A 20 22.82 -4.31 4.31
N ALA A 21 23.20 -5.56 4.03
CA ALA A 21 24.08 -5.90 2.91
C ALA A 21 23.47 -5.47 1.56
N GLU A 22 22.20 -5.80 1.30
CA GLU A 22 21.52 -5.43 0.05
C GLU A 22 21.38 -3.90 -0.09
N LEU A 23 20.98 -3.21 0.99
CA LEU A 23 20.84 -1.76 0.94
C LEU A 23 22.19 -1.06 0.75
N LYS A 24 23.26 -1.58 1.36
CA LYS A 24 24.61 -1.02 1.22
C LYS A 24 25.11 -1.22 -0.21
N ASP A 25 25.06 -2.44 -0.72
CA ASP A 25 25.44 -2.76 -2.10
C ASP A 25 24.77 -1.81 -3.12
N ARG A 26 23.45 -1.62 -2.98
CA ARG A 26 22.66 -0.80 -3.91
C ARG A 26 22.89 0.70 -3.79
N SER A 27 23.26 1.22 -2.63
CA SER A 27 23.28 2.66 -2.37
C SER A 27 24.64 3.26 -2.04
N TYR A 28 25.64 2.43 -1.76
CA TYR A 28 26.95 2.91 -1.32
C TYR A 28 27.62 3.82 -2.36
N SER A 29 27.44 3.53 -3.65
CA SER A 29 28.02 4.34 -4.74
C SER A 29 27.54 5.79 -4.77
N PHE A 30 26.31 6.07 -4.30
CA PHE A 30 25.71 7.42 -4.32
C PHE A 30 25.41 7.99 -2.94
N ALA A 31 25.52 7.19 -1.88
CA ALA A 31 25.24 7.58 -0.49
C ALA A 31 26.32 7.09 0.48
N LYS A 32 27.59 7.08 0.05
CA LYS A 32 28.74 6.63 0.85
C LYS A 32 28.79 7.26 2.24
N GLU A 33 28.62 8.59 2.33
CA GLU A 33 28.69 9.31 3.60
C GLU A 33 27.64 8.82 4.59
N VAL A 34 26.45 8.44 4.14
CA VAL A 34 25.40 7.89 5.02
C VAL A 34 25.87 6.58 5.65
N TRP A 35 26.60 5.74 4.91
CA TRP A 35 27.12 4.47 5.42
C TRP A 35 28.33 4.62 6.32
N ASP A 36 29.24 5.53 6.00
CA ASP A 36 30.51 5.67 6.71
C ASP A 36 30.37 6.52 7.99
N SER A 37 29.42 7.47 8.02
CA SER A 37 29.25 8.41 9.14
C SER A 37 28.07 8.09 10.07
N SER A 38 27.18 7.15 9.70
CA SER A 38 25.99 6.83 10.48
C SER A 38 25.99 5.40 11.01
N LYS A 39 25.24 5.19 12.10
CA LYS A 39 24.95 3.85 12.65
C LYS A 39 23.51 3.47 12.36
N VAL A 40 23.28 2.20 12.03
CA VAL A 40 21.93 1.66 11.87
C VAL A 40 21.25 1.62 13.23
N SER A 41 20.25 2.48 13.44
CA SER A 41 19.52 2.54 14.71
C SER A 41 18.37 1.54 14.79
N LYS A 42 17.73 1.23 13.66
CA LYS A 42 16.59 0.33 13.57
C LYS A 42 16.44 -0.24 12.17
N ILE A 43 16.03 -1.49 12.07
CA ILE A 43 15.61 -2.15 10.82
C ILE A 43 14.10 -2.41 10.93
N THR A 44 13.36 -2.05 9.87
CA THR A 44 11.92 -2.27 9.78
C THR A 44 11.60 -3.14 8.57
N GLY A 45 10.76 -4.15 8.77
CA GLY A 45 10.29 -5.05 7.72
C GLY A 45 8.76 -5.05 7.68
N ALA A 46 8.18 -5.11 6.48
CA ALA A 46 6.75 -5.16 6.28
C ALA A 46 6.39 -5.83 4.95
N LYS A 47 5.20 -6.42 4.87
CA LYS A 47 4.64 -6.97 3.63
C LYS A 47 3.77 -5.92 2.95
N ARG A 48 4.04 -5.66 1.67
CA ARG A 48 3.21 -4.77 0.85
C ARG A 48 2.08 -5.57 0.21
N VAL A 49 0.85 -5.11 0.36
CA VAL A 49 -0.29 -5.63 -0.41
C VAL A 49 -0.35 -4.88 -1.74
N GLN A 50 -0.29 -5.60 -2.85
CA GLN A 50 -0.16 -5.03 -4.19
C GLN A 50 -1.14 -5.70 -5.14
N SER A 51 -1.85 -4.89 -5.93
CA SER A 51 -2.73 -5.38 -6.99
C SER A 51 -1.94 -5.93 -8.17
N ASN A 52 -2.60 -6.76 -8.99
CA ASN A 52 -2.03 -7.25 -10.24
C ASN A 52 -1.76 -6.10 -11.22
N ARG A 53 -0.75 -6.27 -12.08
CA ARG A 53 -0.42 -5.30 -13.12
C ARG A 53 -1.42 -5.43 -14.27
N GLY A 54 -2.11 -4.34 -14.60
CA GLY A 54 -2.91 -4.21 -15.82
C GLY A 54 -2.27 -3.25 -16.82
N ASN A 55 -3.06 -2.85 -17.83
CA ASN A 55 -2.61 -1.96 -18.91
C ASN A 55 -2.13 -0.58 -18.42
N PHE A 56 -2.70 -0.08 -17.33
CA PHE A 56 -2.34 1.19 -16.70
C PHE A 56 -1.37 1.03 -15.51
N GLY A 57 -0.66 -0.10 -15.47
CA GLY A 57 0.19 -0.47 -14.35
C GLY A 57 -0.61 -1.08 -13.19
N ARG A 58 -0.12 -0.89 -11.96
CA ARG A 58 -0.74 -1.44 -10.75
C ARG A 58 -1.54 -0.35 -10.05
N LEU A 59 -2.86 -0.45 -10.14
CA LEU A 59 -3.81 0.48 -9.53
C LEU A 59 -4.41 -0.12 -8.25
N PRO A 60 -4.73 0.68 -7.23
CA PRO A 60 -5.46 0.21 -6.05
C PRO A 60 -6.78 -0.47 -6.41
N ILE A 61 -7.20 -1.41 -5.56
CA ILE A 61 -8.52 -2.03 -5.61
C ILE A 61 -9.40 -1.25 -4.63
N ALA A 62 -10.44 -0.61 -5.15
CA ALA A 62 -11.31 0.28 -4.40
C ALA A 62 -12.76 0.10 -4.85
N GLY A 63 -13.69 -0.09 -3.91
CA GLY A 63 -15.12 -0.20 -4.23
C GLY A 63 -15.91 -1.05 -3.26
N LYS A 64 -17.17 -1.33 -3.61
CA LYS A 64 -18.04 -2.25 -2.88
C LYS A 64 -17.55 -3.68 -3.08
N LEU A 65 -17.55 -4.45 -2.01
CA LEU A 65 -17.14 -5.85 -2.01
C LEU A 65 -18.34 -6.69 -1.59
N ASP A 66 -18.78 -7.57 -2.49
CA ASP A 66 -19.81 -8.55 -2.14
C ASP A 66 -19.19 -9.61 -1.25
N THR A 67 -19.62 -9.65 0.01
CA THR A 67 -19.15 -10.62 1.00
C THR A 67 -20.34 -11.35 1.62
N PRO A 68 -20.18 -12.62 1.99
CA PRO A 68 -21.20 -13.34 2.74
C PRO A 68 -21.36 -12.83 4.19
N ILE A 69 -20.48 -11.93 4.64
CA ILE A 69 -20.44 -11.39 6.01
C ILE A 69 -21.34 -10.17 6.13
N HIS A 70 -21.30 -9.26 5.14
CA HIS A 70 -22.06 -8.02 5.17
C HIS A 70 -22.37 -7.52 3.76
N ASN A 71 -23.64 -7.13 3.53
CA ASN A 71 -24.14 -6.67 2.22
C ASN A 71 -23.68 -5.23 1.87
N ASN A 72 -23.10 -4.53 2.83
CA ASN A 72 -22.56 -3.19 2.64
C ASN A 72 -21.08 -3.13 3.07
N ALA A 73 -20.26 -4.01 2.49
CA ALA A 73 -18.82 -4.03 2.71
C ALA A 73 -18.10 -3.22 1.61
N TRP A 74 -17.09 -2.46 2.01
CA TRP A 74 -16.27 -1.63 1.12
C TRP A 74 -14.81 -1.93 1.35
N ILE A 75 -14.02 -1.92 0.27
CA ILE A 75 -12.60 -2.24 0.32
C ILE A 75 -11.76 -1.12 -0.30
N LEU A 76 -10.61 -0.87 0.31
CA LEU A 76 -9.51 -0.11 -0.25
C LEU A 76 -8.20 -0.87 0.02
N THR A 77 -7.65 -1.51 -1.00
CA THR A 77 -6.47 -2.39 -0.87
C THR A 77 -5.55 -2.32 -2.08
N GLY A 78 -4.44 -3.06 -2.07
CA GLY A 78 -3.50 -3.13 -3.19
C GLY A 78 -2.65 -1.88 -3.38
N LEU A 79 -2.52 -1.05 -2.33
CA LEU A 79 -1.88 0.27 -2.36
C LEU A 79 -0.35 0.22 -2.57
N SER A 80 0.29 -0.92 -2.29
CA SER A 80 1.73 -1.17 -2.47
C SER A 80 2.62 -0.07 -1.87
N SER A 81 3.77 0.23 -2.51
CA SER A 81 4.72 1.26 -2.07
C SER A 81 4.22 2.70 -2.19
N ARG A 82 3.05 2.90 -2.79
CA ARG A 82 2.46 4.22 -3.04
C ARG A 82 1.25 4.49 -2.15
N GLY A 83 1.08 3.74 -1.06
CA GLY A 83 -0.08 3.90 -0.18
C GLY A 83 -0.25 5.30 0.40
N LEU A 84 0.85 5.99 0.74
CA LEU A 84 0.78 7.39 1.21
C LEU A 84 0.33 8.37 0.12
N LEU A 85 0.50 8.06 -1.16
CA LEU A 85 -0.08 8.86 -2.23
C LEU A 85 -1.54 8.45 -2.49
N TYR A 86 -1.76 7.14 -2.62
CA TYR A 86 -3.04 6.59 -3.03
C TYR A 86 -4.14 6.74 -2.00
N HIS A 87 -3.84 6.71 -0.70
CA HIS A 87 -4.87 6.86 0.33
C HIS A 87 -5.59 8.22 0.24
N GLY A 88 -4.89 9.30 -0.12
CA GLY A 88 -5.51 10.61 -0.26
C GLY A 88 -6.49 10.69 -1.43
N ILE A 89 -6.11 10.12 -2.58
CA ILE A 89 -6.94 10.13 -3.79
C ILE A 89 -8.08 9.12 -3.66
N TYR A 90 -7.74 7.85 -3.47
CA TYR A 90 -8.70 6.75 -3.48
C TYR A 90 -9.52 6.67 -2.20
N GLY A 91 -8.99 7.14 -1.05
CA GLY A 91 -9.77 7.22 0.19
C GLY A 91 -10.95 8.17 0.04
N ARG A 92 -10.74 9.34 -0.57
CA ARG A 92 -11.83 10.26 -0.90
C ARG A 92 -12.81 9.62 -1.89
N THR A 93 -12.33 8.98 -2.94
CA THR A 93 -13.20 8.31 -3.93
C THR A 93 -14.11 7.27 -3.28
N VAL A 94 -13.55 6.36 -2.46
CA VAL A 94 -14.33 5.33 -1.77
C VAL A 94 -15.36 5.96 -0.83
N ALA A 95 -14.96 6.95 -0.04
CA ALA A 95 -15.89 7.66 0.86
C ALA A 95 -17.04 8.32 0.09
N THR A 96 -16.76 8.97 -1.04
CA THR A 96 -17.81 9.57 -1.90
C THR A 96 -18.76 8.49 -2.43
N MET A 97 -18.23 7.37 -2.91
CA MET A 97 -19.07 6.27 -3.42
C MET A 97 -19.97 5.67 -2.33
N MET A 98 -19.45 5.53 -1.11
CA MET A 98 -20.22 5.07 0.05
C MET A 98 -21.41 6.00 0.34
N LEU A 99 -21.16 7.30 0.39
CA LEU A 99 -22.20 8.30 0.66
C LEU A 99 -23.25 8.34 -0.46
N GLN A 100 -22.82 8.26 -1.73
CA GLN A 100 -23.73 8.24 -2.87
C GLN A 100 -24.63 7.00 -2.85
N GLN A 101 -24.09 5.83 -2.51
CA GLN A 101 -24.89 4.61 -2.39
C GLN A 101 -25.95 4.73 -1.29
N GLN A 102 -25.57 5.27 -0.12
CA GLN A 102 -26.50 5.44 0.99
C GLN A 102 -27.67 6.38 0.62
N LEU A 103 -27.40 7.47 -0.11
CA LEU A 103 -28.45 8.37 -0.59
C LEU A 103 -29.42 7.66 -1.55
N GLN A 104 -28.89 6.87 -2.49
CA GLN A 104 -29.71 6.10 -3.44
C GLN A 104 -30.56 5.02 -2.75
N ASP A 105 -30.04 4.40 -1.70
CA ASP A 105 -30.76 3.39 -0.94
C ASP A 105 -31.93 4.04 -0.17
N HIS A 106 -31.72 5.22 0.44
CA HIS A 106 -32.80 5.99 1.10
C HIS A 106 -33.88 6.50 0.13
N GLU A 107 -33.52 6.96 -1.07
CA GLU A 107 -34.50 7.39 -2.07
C GLU A 107 -35.41 6.25 -2.53
N LYS A 108 -34.88 5.02 -2.57
CA LYS A 108 -35.66 3.82 -2.88
C LYS A 108 -36.60 3.42 -1.75
N GLU A 109 -36.16 3.50 -0.50
CA GLU A 109 -36.99 3.19 0.68
C GLU A 109 -38.13 4.20 0.91
N GLY A 110 -37.98 5.45 0.45
CA GLY A 110 -39.00 6.49 0.58
C GLY A 110 -39.99 6.59 -0.59
N SER A 111 -39.87 5.72 -1.60
CA SER A 111 -40.73 5.70 -2.80
C SER A 111 -41.77 4.57 -2.78
N ASP A 112 -41.84 3.79 -1.69
CA ASP A 112 -42.87 2.79 -1.39
C ASP A 112 -43.90 3.36 -0.39
#